data_AF-A0A9E5XS50-F1
#
_entry.id   AF-A0A9E5XS50-F1
#
_cell.length_a   1.000
_cell.length_b   1.000
_cell.length_c   1.000
_cell.angle_alpha   90.00
_cell.angle_beta   90.00
_cell.angle_gamma   90.00
#
_symmetry.space_group_name_H-M   'P 1'
#
loop_
_entity.id
_entity.type
_entity.pdbx_description
1 polymer ?
#
loop_
_entity_poly.entity_id
_entity_poly.type
_entity_poly.pdbx_seq_one_letter_code
_entity_poly.pdbx_strand_id
1 'polypeptide(L)'
;LSIPGINEKVKRPERITLEYYDRQGRKHTETFDGLLARVIQHEYDHIEGILFTDRLSPLKRKMLQRKLDKISRGQVAVDYKMKFPKAR
;
A
#
# COMPACT_ATOMS: atom_id res chain seq x y z
N LEU A 1 -7.57 0.10 -4.42
CA LEU A 1 -6.87 1.39 -4.18
C LEU A 1 -7.41 1.99 -2.89
N SER A 2 -6.60 2.07 -1.84
CA SER A 2 -7.10 2.43 -0.49
C SER A 2 -6.99 3.92 -0.17
N ILE A 3 -6.17 4.68 -0.90
CA ILE A 3 -5.92 6.10 -0.65
C ILE A 3 -5.99 6.86 -1.99
N PRO A 4 -7.14 7.46 -2.34
CA PRO A 4 -7.30 8.16 -3.61
C PRO A 4 -6.55 9.50 -3.60
N GLY A 5 -5.99 9.87 -4.76
CA GLY A 5 -5.42 11.21 -5.00
C GLY A 5 -4.12 11.52 -4.25
N ILE A 6 -3.47 10.52 -3.63
CA ILE A 6 -2.17 10.68 -2.96
C ILE A 6 -1.14 9.78 -3.64
N ASN A 7 -0.18 10.41 -4.31
CA ASN A 7 0.98 9.75 -4.91
C ASN A 7 2.24 10.26 -4.21
N GLU A 8 2.96 9.36 -3.55
CA GLU A 8 4.24 9.69 -2.92
C GLU A 8 5.32 8.69 -3.31
N LYS A 9 6.56 9.19 -3.39
CA LYS A 9 7.73 8.34 -3.59
C LYS A 9 8.06 7.63 -2.27
N VAL A 10 7.88 6.33 -2.25
CA VAL A 10 8.30 5.43 -1.16
C VAL A 10 9.58 4.73 -1.57
N LYS A 11 10.60 4.75 -0.70
CA LYS A 11 11.83 3.98 -0.89
C LYS A 11 11.51 2.50 -0.64
N ARG A 12 11.83 1.65 -1.61
CA ARG A 12 11.65 0.19 -1.55
C ARG A 12 12.86 -0.48 -2.20
N PRO A 13 13.32 -1.63 -1.70
CA PRO A 13 14.27 -2.48 -2.41
C PRO A 13 13.82 -2.71 -3.86
N GLU A 14 14.76 -2.54 -4.80
CA GLU A 14 14.52 -2.78 -6.23
C GLU A 14 14.41 -4.27 -6.57
N ARG A 15 15.00 -5.12 -5.72
CA ARG A 15 15.00 -6.57 -5.83
C ARG A 15 14.64 -7.19 -4.49
N ILE A 16 13.81 -8.23 -4.53
CA ILE A 16 13.40 -9.02 -3.36
C ILE A 16 13.50 -10.50 -3.69
N THR A 17 13.80 -11.32 -2.69
CA THR A 17 13.66 -12.78 -2.78
C THR A 17 12.48 -13.19 -1.91
N LEU A 18 11.50 -13.86 -2.50
CA LEU A 18 10.28 -14.29 -1.83
C LEU A 18 10.24 -15.81 -1.76
N GLU A 19 9.86 -16.31 -0.59
CA GLU A 19 9.51 -17.70 -0.38
C GLU A 19 7.98 -17.81 -0.25
N TYR A 20 7.34 -18.60 -1.10
CA TYR A 20 5.88 -18.77 -1.07
C TYR A 20 5.46 -20.18 -1.47
N TYR A 21 4.22 -20.53 -1.17
CA TYR A 21 3.60 -21.78 -1.61
C TYR A 21 2.66 -21.50 -2.78
N ASP A 22 2.72 -22.33 -3.81
CA ASP A 22 1.74 -22.27 -4.90
C ASP A 22 0.39 -22.87 -4.47
N ARG A 23 -0.60 -22.83 -5.39
CA ARG A 23 -1.95 -23.37 -5.14
C ARG A 23 -1.97 -24.87 -4.91
N GLN A 24 -0.89 -25.58 -5.26
CA GLN A 24 -0.71 -27.01 -5.05
C GLN A 24 0.09 -27.30 -3.77
N GLY A 25 0.45 -26.28 -2.99
CA GLY A 25 1.22 -26.42 -1.76
C GLY A 25 2.71 -26.70 -1.99
N ARG A 26 3.24 -26.46 -3.19
CA ARG A 26 4.68 -26.59 -3.45
C ARG A 26 5.39 -25.30 -3.09
N LYS A 27 6.53 -25.44 -2.44
CA LYS A 27 7.38 -24.34 -2.00
C LYS A 27 8.21 -23.81 -3.16
N HIS A 28 8.20 -22.50 -3.34
CA HIS A 28 8.98 -21.77 -4.34
C HIS A 28 9.83 -20.70 -3.66
N THR A 29 11.03 -20.49 -4.19
CA THR A 29 11.93 -19.40 -3.79
C THR A 29 12.37 -18.67 -5.05
N GLU A 30 11.82 -17.48 -5.27
CA GLU A 30 12.04 -16.71 -6.49
C GLU A 30 12.49 -15.31 -6.17
N THR A 31 13.32 -14.75 -7.06
CA THR A 31 13.80 -13.37 -6.94
C THR A 31 13.08 -12.51 -7.96
N PHE A 32 12.43 -11.47 -7.48
CA PHE A 32 11.67 -10.51 -8.29
C PHE A 32 12.37 -9.16 -8.26
N ASP A 33 12.27 -8.42 -9.36
CA ASP A 33 12.78 -7.06 -9.47
C ASP A 33 11.79 -6.11 -10.17
N GLY A 34 12.19 -4.83 -10.24
CA GLY A 34 11.47 -3.80 -10.98
C GLY A 34 10.04 -3.57 -10.47
N LEU A 35 9.09 -3.50 -11.40
CA LEU A 35 7.68 -3.23 -11.08
C LEU A 35 7.07 -4.37 -10.26
N LEU A 36 7.43 -5.62 -10.56
CA LEU A 36 6.87 -6.79 -9.91
C LEU A 36 7.29 -6.86 -8.43
N ALA A 37 8.58 -6.62 -8.15
CA ALA A 37 9.06 -6.49 -6.78
C ALA A 37 8.30 -5.40 -6.01
N ARG A 38 8.00 -4.27 -6.65
CA ARG A 38 7.28 -3.16 -6.02
C ARG A 38 5.83 -3.53 -5.70
N VAL A 39 5.14 -4.22 -6.61
CA VAL A 39 3.76 -4.69 -6.39
C VAL A 39 3.72 -5.74 -5.28
N ILE A 40 4.61 -6.72 -5.30
CA ILE A 40 4.68 -7.76 -4.26
C ILE A 40 4.89 -7.12 -2.88
N GLN A 41 5.84 -6.19 -2.75
CA GLN A 41 6.07 -5.50 -1.48
C GLN A 41 4.86 -4.66 -1.03
N HIS A 42 4.08 -4.11 -1.97
CA HIS A 42 2.87 -3.35 -1.65
C HIS A 42 1.78 -4.26 -1.09
N GLU A 43 1.52 -5.40 -1.74
CA GLU A 43 0.53 -6.36 -1.28
C GLU A 43 0.97 -7.02 0.04
N TYR A 44 2.28 -7.30 0.19
CA TYR A 44 2.83 -7.83 1.44
C TYR A 44 2.63 -6.85 2.61
N ASP A 45 2.89 -5.54 2.41
CA ASP A 45 2.61 -4.55 3.44
C ASP A 45 1.13 -4.58 3.88
N HIS A 46 0.18 -4.81 2.95
CA HIS A 46 -1.24 -4.92 3.31
C HIS A 46 -1.57 -6.14 4.18
N ILE A 47 -0.86 -7.26 3.99
CA ILE A 47 -1.01 -8.46 4.86
C ILE A 47 -0.64 -8.12 6.31
N GLU A 48 0.38 -7.28 6.50
CA GLU A 48 0.83 -6.78 7.79
C GLU A 48 -0.01 -5.58 8.31
N GLY A 49 -1.04 -5.16 7.56
CA GLY A 49 -1.83 -3.98 7.89
C GLY A 49 -1.09 -2.65 7.73
N ILE A 50 0.06 -2.65 7.06
CA ILE A 50 0.90 -1.48 6.81
C ILE A 50 0.43 -0.79 5.53
N LEU A 51 0.13 0.51 5.61
CA LEU A 51 -0.14 1.30 4.41
C LEU A 51 1.14 1.98 3.93
N PHE A 52 1.20 2.32 2.64
CA PHE A 52 2.37 3.03 2.09
C PHE A 52 2.62 4.38 2.80
N THR A 53 1.58 4.98 3.38
CA THR A 53 1.66 6.21 4.18
C THR A 53 2.46 6.04 5.47
N ASP A 54 2.51 4.83 6.03
CA ASP A 54 3.31 4.53 7.22
C ASP A 54 4.80 4.41 6.90
N ARG A 55 5.14 4.14 5.63
CA ARG A 55 6.53 4.14 5.12
C ARG A 55 7.04 5.53 4.75
N LEU A 56 6.23 6.59 4.88
CA LEU A 56 6.64 7.96 4.61
C LEU A 56 7.40 8.58 5.79
N SER A 57 8.23 9.58 5.51
CA SER A 57 8.88 10.33 6.59
C SER A 57 7.82 10.99 7.50
N PRO A 58 8.10 11.15 8.81
CA PRO A 58 7.14 11.73 9.76
C PRO A 58 6.60 13.09 9.31
N LEU A 59 7.45 13.93 8.71
CA LEU A 59 7.06 15.23 8.17
C LEU A 59 6.05 15.10 7.02
N LYS A 60 6.33 14.24 6.04
CA LYS A 60 5.43 14.00 4.90
C LYS A 60 4.10 13.41 5.36
N ARG A 61 4.13 12.45 6.29
CA ARG A 61 2.93 11.88 6.90
C ARG A 61 2.08 12.97 7.55
N LYS A 62 2.69 13.88 8.32
CA LYS A 62 1.99 15.01 8.96
C LYS A 62 1.36 15.97 7.95
N MET A 63 2.05 16.24 6.83
CA MET A 63 1.49 17.06 5.74
C MET A 63 0.28 16.41 5.07
N LEU A 64 0.30 15.08 4.93
CA LEU A 64 -0.79 14.31 4.32
C LEU A 64 -1.95 14.01 5.27
N GLN A 65 -1.74 14.13 6.59
CA GLN A 65 -2.75 13.83 7.61
C GLN A 65 -4.09 14.51 7.31
N ARG A 66 -4.07 15.80 6.94
CA ARG A 66 -5.28 16.56 6.58
C ARG A 66 -6.03 15.95 5.37
N LYS A 67 -5.30 15.43 4.38
CA LYS A 67 -5.91 14.76 3.21
C LYS A 67 -6.45 13.38 3.59
N LEU A 68 -5.70 12.62 4.39
CA LEU A 68 -6.12 11.31 4.90
C LEU A 68 -7.39 11.42 5.75
N ASP A 69 -7.53 12.45 6.58
CA ASP A 69 -8.73 12.69 7.36
C ASP A 69 -9.94 13.10 6.51
N LYS A 70 -9.73 13.79 5.37
CA LYS A 70 -10.81 14.04 4.39
C LYS A 70 -11.25 12.75 3.70
N ILE A 71 -10.30 11.93 3.26
CA ILE A 71 -10.56 10.60 2.67
C ILE A 71 -11.34 9.74 3.66
N SER A 72 -10.88 9.65 4.91
CA SER A 72 -11.51 8.82 5.95
C SER A 72 -12.97 9.20 6.23
N ARG A 73 -13.33 10.48 6.03
CA ARG A 73 -14.69 11.02 6.16
C ARG A 73 -15.52 10.91 4.88
N GLY A 74 -15.00 10.31 3.81
CA GLY A 74 -15.71 10.20 2.53
C GLY A 74 -15.77 11.50 1.71
N GLN A 75 -14.98 12.52 2.06
CA GLN A 75 -14.92 13.79 1.33
C GLN A 75 -14.02 13.69 0.08
N VAL A 76 -14.22 12.66 -0.74
CA VAL A 76 -13.48 12.40 -1.97
C VAL A 76 -14.40 11.91 -3.07
N ALA A 77 -14.25 12.49 -4.27
CA ALA A 77 -14.93 12.01 -5.46
C ALA A 77 -14.11 10.86 -6.06
N VAL A 78 -14.67 9.65 -6.02
CA VAL A 78 -14.09 8.43 -6.61
C VAL A 78 -15.20 7.63 -7.29
N ASP A 79 -14.90 7.09 -8.47
CA ASP A 79 -15.89 6.34 -9.27
C ASP A 79 -16.02 4.86 -8.85
N TYR A 80 -15.32 4.46 -7.78
CA TYR A 80 -15.29 3.09 -7.28
C TYR A 80 -15.73 3.02 -5.82
N LYS A 81 -16.31 1.88 -5.43
CA LYS A 81 -16.81 1.64 -4.07
C LYS A 81 -15.65 1.66 -3.06
N MET A 82 -15.75 2.52 -2.05
CA MET A 82 -14.84 2.59 -0.92
C MET A 82 -15.59 2.42 0.40
N LYS A 83 -14.92 1.84 1.40
CA LYS A 83 -15.39 1.85 2.79
C LYS A 83 -14.68 2.99 3.54
N PHE A 84 -15.47 3.91 4.08
CA PHE A 84 -14.96 5.06 4.83
C PHE A 84 -15.13 4.81 6.33
N PRO A 85 -14.04 4.61 7.10
CA PRO A 85 -14.15 4.22 8.50
C PRO A 85 -14.70 5.33 9.41
N LYS A 86 -14.67 6.61 8.98
CA LYS A 86 -15.19 7.76 9.76
C LYS A 86 -16.38 8.45 9.10
N ALA A 87 -16.94 7.89 8.02
CA ALA A 87 -18.22 8.38 7.51
C ALA A 87 -19.31 7.91 8.48
N ARG A 88 -19.95 8.87 9.15
CA ARG A 88 -21.22 8.65 9.84
C ARG A 88 -22.34 8.97 8.87
#